data_AF-A9DFA2-F1
#
_entry.id   AF-A9DFA2-F1
#
_cell.length_a   1.000
_cell.length_b   1.000
_cell.length_c   1.000
_cell.angle_alpha   90.00
_cell.angle_beta   90.00
_cell.angle_gamma   90.00
#
_symmetry.space_group_name_H-M   'P 1'
#
loop_
_entity.id
_entity.type
_entity.pdbx_description
1 polymer ?
#
loop_
_entity_poly.entity_id
_entity_poly.type
_entity_poly.pdbx_seq_one_letter_code
_entity_poly.pdbx_strand_id
1 'polypeptide(L)'
;PGWIRYMEYNFSDQLDHLSSCKSPQQMFGALVKNYLPGKINVDAKKIFHISIMPCTAKKFEANRKEMGGDYGKDVDVVLTTREAAKLFKMRGINLATIEEEDFDSLMGLGTGAARIFGTT
;
A
#
# COMPACT_ATOMS: atom_id res chain seq x y z
N PRO A 1 6.19 -5.93 7.15
CA PRO A 1 5.20 -6.58 8.04
C PRO A 1 5.62 -7.93 8.60
N GLY A 2 6.20 -8.83 7.80
CA GLY A 2 6.71 -10.12 8.32
C GLY A 2 7.71 -9.94 9.46
N TRP A 3 8.71 -9.08 9.25
CA TRP A 3 9.68 -8.68 10.27
C TRP A 3 9.03 -8.12 11.55
N ILE A 4 8.10 -7.18 11.40
CA ILE A 4 7.39 -6.57 12.55
C ILE A 4 6.70 -7.65 13.38
N ARG A 5 5.97 -8.57 12.73
CA ARG A 5 5.32 -9.68 13.42
C ARG A 5 6.33 -10.62 14.07
N TYR A 6 7.47 -10.89 13.42
CA TYR A 6 8.52 -11.70 14.03
C TYR A 6 9.07 -11.04 15.31
N MET A 7 9.31 -9.73 15.30
CA MET A 7 9.74 -8.97 16.47
C MET A 7 8.70 -8.99 17.58
N GLU A 8 7.43 -8.73 17.27
CA GLU A 8 6.33 -8.74 18.25
C GLU A 8 6.21 -10.08 19.00
N TYR A 9 6.52 -11.21 18.35
CA TYR A 9 6.40 -12.54 18.97
C TYR A 9 7.68 -13.00 19.67
N ASN A 10 8.86 -12.65 19.16
CA ASN A 10 10.12 -13.24 19.61
C ASN A 10 11.01 -12.27 20.40
N PHE A 11 10.77 -10.96 20.26
CA PHE A 11 11.62 -9.89 20.80
C PHE A 11 10.76 -8.70 21.24
N SER A 12 9.70 -8.97 22.01
CA SER A 12 8.73 -7.95 22.43
C SER A 12 9.32 -6.84 23.29
N ASP A 13 10.45 -7.11 23.94
CA ASP A 13 11.24 -6.17 24.73
C ASP A 13 12.11 -5.23 23.87
N GLN A 14 12.26 -5.51 22.57
CA GLN A 14 13.11 -4.76 21.64
C GLN A 14 12.31 -3.87 20.68
N LEU A 15 10.99 -3.72 20.87
CA LEU A 15 10.12 -3.00 19.94
C LEU A 15 10.46 -1.51 19.83
N ASP A 16 11.04 -0.91 20.86
CA ASP A 16 11.40 0.51 20.88
C ASP A 16 12.56 0.85 19.92
N HIS A 17 13.27 -0.16 19.42
CA HIS A 17 14.30 0.03 18.37
C HIS A 17 13.72 0.09 16.96
N LEU A 18 12.45 -0.28 16.77
CA LEU A 18 11.80 -0.18 15.47
C LEU A 18 11.57 1.28 15.11
N SER A 19 11.82 1.62 13.84
CA SER A 19 11.44 2.94 13.34
C SER A 19 9.94 3.17 13.56
N SER A 20 9.59 4.34 14.08
CA SER A 20 8.20 4.78 14.25
C SER A 20 7.47 5.00 12.92
N CYS A 21 8.22 5.04 11.82
CA CYS A 21 7.67 5.15 10.48
C CYS A 21 6.73 3.98 10.15
N LYS A 22 5.52 4.32 9.71
CA LYS A 22 4.63 3.39 9.00
C LYS A 22 5.37 2.80 7.78
N SER A 23 4.93 1.67 7.25
CA SER A 23 5.51 1.20 5.98
C SER A 23 5.06 2.08 4.80
N PRO A 24 5.74 2.05 3.63
CA PRO A 24 5.30 2.81 2.46
C PRO A 24 3.83 2.59 2.07
N GLN A 25 3.34 1.34 2.19
CA GLN A 25 1.92 1.03 1.97
C GLN A 25 1.00 1.85 2.89
N GLN A 26 1.32 1.89 4.18
CA GLN A 26 0.46 2.53 5.17
C GLN A 26 0.61 4.05 5.17
N MET A 27 1.83 4.56 4.97
CA MET A 27 2.05 6.00 4.76
C MET A 27 1.26 6.50 3.55
N PHE A 28 1.35 5.78 2.41
CA PHE A 28 0.64 6.16 1.20
C PHE A 28 -0.88 6.08 1.40
N GLY A 29 -1.38 5.03 2.05
CA GLY A 29 -2.80 4.92 2.38
C GLY A 29 -3.32 6.08 3.23
N ALA A 30 -2.56 6.50 4.25
CA ALA A 30 -2.91 7.67 5.04
C ALA A 30 -2.98 8.95 4.19
N LEU A 31 -2.06 9.14 3.24
CA LEU A 31 -2.09 10.28 2.31
C LEU A 31 -3.28 10.21 1.34
N VAL A 32 -3.60 9.02 0.82
CA VAL A 32 -4.77 8.80 -0.05
C VAL A 32 -6.08 9.18 0.64
N LYS A 33 -6.19 8.91 1.95
CA LYS A 33 -7.43 9.18 2.71
C LYS A 33 -7.53 10.59 3.26
N ASN A 34 -6.40 11.27 3.49
CA ASN A 34 -6.40 12.57 4.19
C ASN A 34 -5.93 13.74 3.31
N TYR A 35 -5.03 13.51 2.35
CA TYR A 35 -4.45 14.55 1.51
C TYR A 35 -5.05 14.60 0.10
N LEU A 36 -5.15 13.44 -0.56
CA LEU A 36 -5.72 13.34 -1.91
C LEU A 36 -7.16 13.90 -2.04
N PRO A 37 -8.10 13.65 -1.11
CA PRO A 37 -9.51 14.04 -1.31
C PRO A 37 -9.68 15.54 -1.57
N GLY A 38 -8.92 16.38 -0.85
CA GLY A 38 -8.91 17.82 -1.05
C GLY A 38 -8.27 18.27 -2.36
N LYS A 39 -7.37 17.46 -2.94
CA LYS A 39 -6.74 17.75 -4.25
C LYS A 39 -7.63 17.40 -5.43
N ILE A 40 -8.46 16.37 -5.31
CA ILE A 40 -9.37 15.92 -6.36
C ILE A 40 -10.82 16.34 -6.15
N ASN A 41 -11.10 17.09 -5.07
CA ASN A 41 -12.44 17.56 -4.68
C ASN A 41 -13.47 16.42 -4.55
N VAL A 42 -13.07 15.34 -3.86
CA VAL A 42 -13.92 14.16 -3.57
C VAL A 42 -13.99 13.96 -2.06
N ASP A 43 -15.13 13.48 -1.57
CA ASP A 43 -15.27 13.04 -0.18
C ASP A 43 -14.37 11.84 0.10
N ALA A 44 -13.52 11.93 1.13
CA ALA A 44 -12.62 10.86 1.55
C ALA A 44 -13.33 9.51 1.76
N LYS A 45 -14.60 9.52 2.21
CA LYS A 45 -15.41 8.31 2.40
C LYS A 45 -15.77 7.59 1.11
N LYS A 46 -15.68 8.28 -0.04
CA LYS A 46 -15.92 7.71 -1.37
C LYS A 46 -14.66 7.13 -2.00
N ILE A 47 -13.48 7.34 -1.41
CA ILE A 47 -12.23 6.80 -1.92
C ILE A 47 -12.07 5.37 -1.43
N PHE A 48 -11.91 4.44 -2.36
CA PHE A 48 -11.54 3.06 -2.08
C PHE A 48 -10.11 2.80 -2.56
N HIS A 49 -9.20 2.59 -1.62
CA HIS A 49 -7.77 2.44 -1.85
C HIS A 49 -7.38 0.95 -1.91
N ILE A 50 -6.93 0.53 -3.10
CA ILE A 50 -6.45 -0.83 -3.36
C ILE A 50 -4.93 -0.79 -3.51
N SER A 51 -4.23 -1.55 -2.68
CA SER A 51 -2.78 -1.71 -2.77
C SER A 51 -2.41 -3.01 -3.45
N ILE A 52 -1.46 -2.98 -4.40
CA ILE A 52 -0.93 -4.18 -5.06
C ILE A 52 0.46 -4.47 -4.52
N MET A 53 0.67 -5.66 -3.96
CA MET A 53 1.89 -5.99 -3.21
C MET A 53 2.46 -7.37 -3.61
N PRO A 54 3.79 -7.54 -3.66
CA PRO A 54 4.42 -8.85 -3.84
C PRO A 54 4.43 -9.70 -2.54
N CYS A 55 3.61 -9.36 -1.55
CA CYS A 55 3.67 -9.93 -0.20
C CYS A 55 2.27 -10.23 0.36
N THR A 56 2.08 -11.42 0.94
CA THR A 56 0.82 -11.79 1.62
C THR A 56 0.68 -11.14 2.99
N ALA A 57 1.79 -10.95 3.72
CA ALA A 57 1.77 -10.31 5.05
C ALA A 57 1.30 -8.85 5.01
N LYS A 58 1.34 -8.20 3.84
CA LYS A 58 0.76 -6.86 3.63
C LYS A 58 -0.75 -6.83 3.78
N LYS A 59 -1.46 -7.94 3.50
CA LYS A 59 -2.89 -8.08 3.79
C LYS A 59 -3.17 -8.01 5.29
N PHE A 60 -2.34 -8.68 6.09
CA PHE A 60 -2.44 -8.60 7.55
C PHE A 60 -2.16 -7.18 8.03
N GLU A 61 -1.10 -6.55 7.51
CA GLU A 61 -0.74 -5.16 7.87
C GLU A 61 -1.89 -4.17 7.62
N ALA A 62 -2.58 -4.27 6.48
CA ALA A 62 -3.73 -3.43 6.14
C ALA A 62 -4.94 -3.62 7.06
N ASN A 63 -5.01 -4.74 7.79
CA ASN A 63 -6.11 -5.06 8.69
C ASN A 63 -5.75 -4.91 10.17
N ARG A 64 -4.58 -4.35 10.48
CA ARG A 64 -4.22 -3.98 11.86
C ARG A 64 -5.15 -2.86 12.33
N LYS A 65 -5.64 -2.95 13.58
CA LYS A 65 -6.70 -2.06 14.10
C LYS A 65 -6.25 -0.60 14.20
N GLU A 66 -4.96 -0.40 14.43
CA GLU A 66 -4.29 0.89 14.52
C GLU A 66 -3.99 1.52 13.14
N MET A 67 -4.24 0.80 12.04
CA MET A 67 -3.99 1.30 10.68
C MET A 67 -5.26 1.90 10.09
N GLY A 68 -5.43 3.20 10.30
CA GLY A 68 -6.56 3.98 9.82
C GLY A 68 -6.73 5.30 10.58
N GLY A 69 -7.87 5.94 10.36
CA GLY A 69 -8.27 7.17 11.03
C GLY A 69 -9.76 7.45 10.82
N ASP A 70 -10.12 8.73 10.77
CA ASP A 70 -11.51 9.21 10.73
C ASP A 70 -12.32 8.69 9.53
N TYR A 71 -11.63 8.30 8.46
CA TYR A 71 -12.23 7.83 7.20
C TYR A 71 -12.14 6.31 7.01
N GLY A 72 -11.85 5.57 8.08
CA GLY A 72 -11.69 4.12 8.06
C GLY A 72 -10.24 3.69 7.88
N LYS A 73 -10.02 2.56 7.17
CA LYS A 73 -8.69 2.00 6.98
C LYS A 73 -7.87 2.87 6.03
N ASP A 74 -6.57 2.98 6.30
CA ASP A 74 -5.61 3.62 5.38
C ASP A 74 -5.56 2.86 4.03
N VAL A 75 -5.75 1.55 4.06
CA VAL A 75 -5.78 0.66 2.89
C VAL A 75 -6.99 -0.26 2.99
N ASP A 76 -7.92 -0.16 2.04
CA ASP A 76 -9.16 -0.93 2.10
C ASP A 76 -8.93 -2.40 1.71
N VAL A 77 -8.15 -2.62 0.65
CA VAL A 77 -7.84 -3.97 0.13
C VAL A 77 -6.39 -4.04 -0.32
N VAL A 78 -5.77 -5.20 -0.08
CA VAL A 78 -4.46 -5.54 -0.63
C VAL A 78 -4.59 -6.73 -1.57
N LEU A 79 -4.20 -6.57 -2.83
CA LEU A 79 -4.05 -7.63 -3.81
C LEU A 79 -2.59 -8.06 -3.87
N THR A 80 -2.36 -9.36 -3.99
CA THR A 80 -1.04 -9.86 -4.38
C THR A 80 -0.79 -9.61 -5.87
N THR A 81 0.46 -9.58 -6.30
CA THR A 81 0.83 -9.53 -7.72
C THR A 81 0.12 -10.63 -8.54
N ARG A 82 -0.05 -11.84 -7.96
CA ARG A 82 -0.76 -12.95 -8.62
C ARG A 82 -2.27 -12.69 -8.76
N GLU A 83 -2.90 -12.09 -7.76
CA GLU A 83 -4.32 -11.74 -7.82
C GLU A 83 -4.58 -10.62 -8.83
N ALA A 84 -3.73 -9.59 -8.86
CA ALA A 84 -3.79 -8.53 -9.87
C ALA A 84 -3.60 -9.10 -11.29
N ALA A 85 -2.59 -9.95 -11.49
CA ALA A 85 -2.37 -10.62 -12.78
C ALA A 85 -3.55 -11.48 -13.23
N LYS A 86 -4.19 -12.21 -12.29
CA LYS A 86 -5.41 -12.98 -12.57
C LYS A 86 -6.56 -12.07 -12.97
N LEU A 87 -6.75 -10.94 -12.27
CA LEU A 87 -7.79 -9.96 -12.60
C LEU A 87 -7.61 -9.42 -14.03
N PHE A 88 -6.39 -9.04 -14.42
CA PHE A 88 -6.11 -8.58 -15.77
C PHE A 88 -6.44 -9.63 -16.83
N LYS A 89 -6.00 -10.89 -16.62
CA LYS A 89 -6.34 -12.01 -17.51
C LYS A 89 -7.85 -12.24 -17.63
N MET A 90 -8.58 -12.18 -16.52
CA MET A 90 -10.05 -12.32 -16.52
C MET A 90 -10.75 -11.20 -17.28
N ARG A 91 -10.14 -10.03 -17.38
CA ARG A 91 -10.65 -8.87 -18.12
C ARG A 91 -10.16 -8.83 -19.58
N GLY A 92 -9.43 -9.85 -20.04
CA GLY A 92 -8.86 -9.88 -21.39
C GLY A 92 -7.71 -8.88 -21.60
N ILE A 93 -7.12 -8.36 -20.52
CA ILE A 93 -6.05 -7.36 -20.58
C ILE A 93 -4.71 -8.08 -20.71
N ASN A 94 -4.01 -7.86 -21.83
CA ASN A 94 -2.66 -8.35 -22.06
C ASN A 94 -1.63 -7.25 -21.77
N LEU A 95 -1.02 -7.28 -20.57
CA LEU A 95 -0.03 -6.28 -20.16
C LEU A 95 1.18 -6.18 -21.10
N ALA A 96 1.51 -7.24 -21.85
CA ALA A 96 2.66 -7.23 -22.76
C ALA A 96 2.43 -6.41 -24.04
N THR A 97 1.18 -6.01 -24.32
CA THR A 97 0.81 -5.25 -25.52
C THR A 97 0.31 -3.84 -25.21
N ILE A 98 0.34 -3.43 -23.94
CA ILE A 98 -0.11 -2.10 -23.53
C ILE A 98 1.05 -1.13 -23.71
N GLU A 99 0.74 0.06 -24.22
CA GLU A 99 1.71 1.15 -24.31
C GLU A 99 2.02 1.70 -22.92
N GLU A 100 3.28 2.06 -22.68
CA GLU A 100 3.66 2.65 -21.40
C GLU A 100 3.01 4.03 -21.24
N GLU A 101 2.47 4.29 -20.04
CA GLU A 101 1.89 5.58 -19.66
C GLU A 101 2.56 6.08 -18.38
N ASP A 102 2.60 7.40 -18.22
CA ASP A 102 3.08 8.03 -17.01
C ASP A 102 2.13 7.74 -15.83
N PHE A 103 2.71 7.67 -14.62
CA PHE A 103 1.90 7.65 -13.40
C PHE A 103 1.16 8.97 -13.20
N ASP A 104 0.17 8.97 -12.30
CA ASP A 104 -0.58 10.18 -11.99
C ASP A 104 0.32 11.30 -11.45
N SER A 105 -0.06 12.55 -11.72
CA SER A 105 0.74 13.72 -11.38
C SER A 105 0.68 14.11 -9.90
N LEU A 106 -0.24 13.53 -9.10
CA LEU A 106 -0.47 13.93 -7.72
C LEU A 106 0.37 13.10 -6.74
N MET A 107 0.41 11.78 -6.93
CA MET A 107 1.02 10.83 -6.01
C MET A 107 1.83 9.72 -6.74
N GLY A 108 2.02 9.84 -8.05
CA GLY A 108 2.76 8.87 -8.86
C GLY A 108 4.28 9.09 -8.95
N LEU A 109 4.78 10.24 -8.48
CA LEU A 109 6.21 10.55 -8.53
C LEU A 109 7.02 9.65 -7.57
N GLY A 110 8.06 9.00 -8.10
CA GLY A 110 8.98 8.14 -7.34
C GLY A 110 10.45 8.45 -7.63
N THR A 111 11.31 8.36 -6.63
CA THR A 111 12.76 8.53 -6.78
C THR A 111 13.46 7.19 -7.03
N GLY A 112 14.72 7.23 -7.48
CA GLY A 112 15.54 6.02 -7.64
C GLY A 112 15.65 5.18 -6.36
N ALA A 113 15.76 5.83 -5.20
CA ALA A 113 15.79 5.18 -3.89
C ALA A 113 14.48 4.44 -3.58
N ALA A 114 13.32 5.03 -3.92
CA ALA A 114 12.03 4.38 -3.73
C ALA A 114 11.88 3.14 -4.61
N ARG A 115 12.43 3.16 -5.83
CA ARG A 115 12.32 2.06 -6.80
C ARG A 115 13.08 0.80 -6.39
N ILE A 116 14.21 0.96 -5.68
CA ILE A 116 15.03 -0.17 -5.20
C ILE A 116 14.57 -0.73 -3.84
N PHE A 117 13.48 -0.22 -3.26
CA PHE A 117 12.98 -0.67 -1.95
C PHE A 117 12.60 -2.17 -1.94
N GLY A 118 12.29 -2.74 -3.10
CA GLY A 118 11.88 -4.15 -3.24
C GLY A 118 13.02 -5.16 -3.33
N THR A 119 14.27 -4.73 -3.30
CA THR A 119 15.46 -5.60 -3.41
C THR A 119 16.27 -5.59 -2.12
N THR A 120 16.86 -6.73 -1.76
CA THR A 120 17.81 -6.86 -0.64
C THR A 120 19.24 -6.93 -1.13
#